data_AF-A0A925H2P5-F1
#
_entry.id   AF-A0A925H2P5-F1
#
_cell.length_a   1.000
_cell.length_b   1.000
_cell.length_c   1.000
_cell.angle_alpha   90.00
_cell.angle_beta   90.00
_cell.angle_gamma   90.00
#
_symmetry.space_group_name_H-M   'P 1'
#
loop_
_entity.id
_entity.type
_entity.pdbx_description
1 polymer ?
#
loop_
_entity_poly.entity_id
_entity_poly.type
_entity_poly.pdbx_seq_one_letter_code
_entity_poly.pdbx_strand_id
1 'polypeptide(L)'
;MKNGWEAVIGLEIHAQLRTESKIFCGCSTRFGDEPNSNTCPVCLGLPGSLPVLNWRAVELGARAALALGLRINEVSIFSRKNYFYPDLPKGYQISQFDRPFSSDGRLEILTAERDEGGHARDWRPMEIRVTRLHLEEDAGKNVHEGLPETNRYSYIDLNRAGT
;
A
#
# COMPACT_ATOMS: atom_id res chain seq x y z
N MET A 1 26.80 -11.46 -15.79
CA MET A 1 27.33 -10.39 -14.92
C MET A 1 28.83 -10.30 -15.13
N LYS A 2 29.38 -9.13 -15.53
CA LYS A 2 30.84 -8.91 -15.59
C LYS A 2 31.30 -8.34 -14.24
N ASN A 3 32.42 -8.85 -13.71
CA ASN A 3 33.29 -8.23 -12.66
C ASN A 3 33.14 -8.61 -11.17
N GLY A 4 32.87 -9.85 -10.76
CA GLY A 4 33.09 -10.27 -9.35
C GLY A 4 32.25 -9.56 -8.28
N TRP A 5 31.18 -8.86 -8.67
CA TRP A 5 30.20 -8.24 -7.78
C TRP A 5 28.87 -8.98 -7.85
N GLU A 6 28.13 -9.00 -6.74
CA GLU A 6 26.80 -9.60 -6.61
C GLU A 6 25.79 -8.54 -6.16
N ALA A 7 24.64 -8.47 -6.83
CA ALA A 7 23.55 -7.56 -6.48
C ALA A 7 22.52 -8.26 -5.59
N VAL A 8 22.19 -7.63 -4.45
CA VAL A 8 21.13 -8.07 -3.54
C VAL A 8 20.03 -7.01 -3.53
N ILE A 9 18.82 -7.38 -3.95
CA ILE A 9 17.70 -6.45 -4.17
C ILE A 9 16.52 -6.86 -3.28
N GLY A 10 15.97 -5.89 -2.54
CA GLY A 10 14.71 -6.01 -1.80
C GLY A 10 13.65 -5.08 -2.39
N LEU A 11 12.39 -5.52 -2.36
CA LEU A 11 11.26 -4.74 -2.87
C LEU A 11 10.25 -4.49 -1.75
N GLU A 12 9.72 -3.27 -1.71
CA GLU A 12 8.55 -2.90 -0.91
C GLU A 12 7.45 -2.50 -1.89
N ILE A 13 6.31 -3.17 -1.81
CA ILE A 13 5.23 -3.05 -2.80
C ILE A 13 3.96 -2.67 -2.06
N HIS A 14 3.37 -1.54 -2.42
CA HIS A 14 2.03 -1.16 -2.01
C HIS A 14 1.05 -1.43 -3.14
N ALA A 15 -0.04 -2.14 -2.83
CA ALA A 15 -1.07 -2.51 -3.79
C ALA A 15 -2.43 -2.04 -3.29
N GLN A 16 -3.09 -1.18 -4.05
CA GLN A 16 -4.41 -0.67 -3.72
C GLN A 16 -5.46 -1.78 -3.90
N LEU A 17 -6.17 -2.13 -2.82
CA LEU A 17 -7.24 -3.11 -2.89
C LEU A 17 -8.45 -2.52 -3.61
N ARG A 18 -9.08 -3.34 -4.46
CA ARG A 18 -10.32 -2.95 -5.18
C ARG A 18 -11.55 -3.16 -4.29
N THR A 19 -11.65 -2.40 -3.21
CA THR A 19 -12.83 -2.33 -2.33
C THR A 19 -13.76 -1.21 -2.80
N GLU A 20 -15.06 -1.29 -2.46
CA GLU A 20 -16.01 -0.20 -2.76
C GLU A 20 -15.88 0.96 -1.78
N SER A 21 -15.61 0.64 -0.52
CA SER A 21 -15.37 1.61 0.56
C SER A 21 -13.93 1.54 1.08
N LYS A 22 -13.51 2.65 1.69
CA LYS A 22 -12.22 2.84 2.36
C LYS A 22 -11.98 1.82 3.49
N ILE A 23 -10.73 1.64 3.92
CA ILE A 23 -10.37 0.60 4.90
C ILE A 23 -10.93 0.90 6.31
N PHE A 24 -11.13 2.17 6.67
CA PHE A 24 -11.59 2.58 8.01
C PHE A 24 -12.89 3.39 8.04
N CYS A 25 -13.55 3.64 6.90
CA CYS A 25 -14.81 4.37 6.83
C CYS A 25 -15.62 3.99 5.58
N GLY A 26 -16.86 4.47 5.49
CA GLY A 26 -17.79 4.15 4.39
C GLY A 26 -17.60 4.94 3.09
N CYS A 27 -16.62 5.84 3.00
CA CYS A 27 -16.40 6.63 1.78
C CYS A 27 -15.93 5.76 0.61
N SER A 28 -16.29 6.17 -0.60
CA SER A 28 -15.88 5.54 -1.86
C SER A 28 -14.37 5.56 -2.06
N THR A 29 -13.83 4.54 -2.74
CA THR A 29 -12.42 4.44 -3.21
C THR A 29 -12.26 4.83 -4.69
N ARG A 30 -13.33 5.30 -5.35
CA ARG A 30 -13.31 5.66 -6.78
C ARG A 30 -12.25 6.70 -7.09
N PHE A 31 -11.57 6.47 -8.21
CA PHE A 31 -10.55 7.37 -8.74
C PHE A 31 -11.16 8.39 -9.70
N GLY A 32 -10.66 9.62 -9.68
CA GLY A 32 -11.00 10.67 -10.64
C GLY A 32 -12.21 11.54 -10.29
N ASP A 33 -12.84 11.31 -9.13
CA ASP A 33 -13.90 12.17 -8.61
C ASP A 33 -13.34 13.56 -8.20
N GLU A 34 -14.20 14.56 -8.06
CA GLU A 34 -13.80 15.94 -7.70
C GLU A 34 -12.99 15.97 -6.39
N PRO A 35 -11.97 16.83 -6.26
CA PRO A 35 -11.13 16.90 -5.07
C PRO A 35 -11.93 17.00 -3.77
N ASN A 36 -11.59 16.17 -2.79
CA ASN A 36 -12.23 16.09 -1.47
C ASN A 36 -13.73 15.71 -1.45
N SER A 37 -14.31 15.22 -2.55
CA SER A 37 -15.72 14.78 -2.61
C SER A 37 -15.99 13.43 -1.91
N ASN A 38 -15.02 12.53 -1.86
CA ASN A 38 -15.10 11.21 -1.23
C ASN A 38 -14.49 11.23 0.19
N THR A 39 -14.95 12.15 1.03
CA THR A 39 -14.39 12.39 2.36
C THR A 39 -15.45 12.35 3.47
N CYS A 40 -15.02 12.10 4.70
CA CYS A 40 -15.85 12.12 5.90
C CYS A 40 -14.98 12.42 7.13
N PRO A 41 -15.56 12.65 8.33
CA PRO A 41 -14.79 12.98 9.53
C PRO A 41 -13.67 11.98 9.87
N VAL A 42 -13.87 10.68 9.59
CA VAL A 42 -12.87 9.64 9.88
C VAL A 42 -11.64 9.78 8.98
N CYS A 43 -11.82 9.79 7.65
CA CYS A 43 -10.68 9.85 6.74
C CYS A 43 -10.06 11.26 6.66
N LEU A 44 -10.78 12.30 7.09
CA LEU A 44 -10.24 13.66 7.28
C LEU A 44 -9.53 13.84 8.63
N GLY A 45 -9.51 12.83 9.50
CA GLY A 45 -8.86 12.92 10.80
C GLY A 45 -9.48 13.97 11.73
N LEU A 46 -10.78 14.24 11.59
CA LEU A 46 -11.46 15.24 12.42
C LEU A 46 -11.57 14.77 13.88
N PRO A 47 -11.56 15.70 14.85
CA PRO A 47 -11.68 15.36 16.27
C PRO A 47 -12.94 14.53 16.58
N GLY A 48 -12.78 13.49 17.40
CA GLY A 48 -13.88 12.62 17.84
C GLY A 48 -14.27 11.52 16.85
N SER A 49 -13.63 11.43 15.68
CA SER A 49 -13.86 10.34 14.73
C SER A 49 -13.10 9.06 15.12
N LEU A 50 -13.69 7.89 14.80
CA LEU A 50 -13.11 6.58 15.12
C LEU A 50 -13.09 5.67 13.88
N PRO A 51 -12.01 4.89 13.66
CA PRO A 51 -11.90 3.98 12.52
C PRO A 51 -12.73 2.70 12.72
N VAL A 52 -13.36 2.21 11.66
CA VAL A 52 -14.05 0.91 11.63
C VAL A 52 -13.52 0.09 10.46
N LEU A 53 -12.92 -1.06 10.75
CA LEU A 53 -12.25 -1.89 9.76
C LEU A 53 -13.21 -2.45 8.71
N ASN A 54 -12.81 -2.34 7.44
CA ASN A 54 -13.52 -2.88 6.30
C ASN A 54 -13.29 -4.39 6.14
N TRP A 55 -14.37 -5.18 6.24
CA TRP A 55 -14.32 -6.63 6.07
C TRP A 55 -13.79 -7.07 4.70
N ARG A 56 -14.14 -6.35 3.62
CA ARG A 56 -13.70 -6.71 2.28
C ARG A 56 -12.20 -6.49 2.09
N ALA A 57 -11.62 -5.49 2.75
CA ALA A 57 -10.17 -5.29 2.75
C ALA A 57 -9.44 -6.47 3.42
N VAL A 58 -9.98 -6.97 4.54
CA VAL A 58 -9.46 -8.17 5.22
C VAL A 58 -9.55 -9.42 4.34
N GLU A 59 -10.70 -9.64 3.69
CA GLU A 59 -10.89 -10.79 2.80
C GLU A 59 -9.92 -10.77 1.61
N LEU A 60 -9.75 -9.61 0.97
CA LEU A 60 -8.82 -9.46 -0.15
C LEU A 60 -7.36 -9.61 0.30
N GLY A 61 -7.02 -9.08 1.48
CA GLY A 61 -5.71 -9.30 2.12
C GLY A 61 -5.42 -10.78 2.37
N ALA A 62 -6.39 -11.54 2.89
CA ALA A 62 -6.27 -13.00 3.09
C ALA A 62 -6.06 -13.72 1.76
N ARG A 63 -6.84 -13.37 0.75
CA ARG A 63 -6.71 -13.96 -0.60
C ARG A 63 -5.34 -13.71 -1.19
N ALA A 64 -4.82 -12.48 -1.09
CA ALA A 64 -3.49 -12.12 -1.55
C ALA A 64 -2.40 -12.86 -0.78
N ALA A 65 -2.52 -12.94 0.56
CA ALA A 65 -1.57 -13.66 1.40
C ALA A 65 -1.47 -15.15 1.01
N LEU A 66 -2.60 -15.83 0.84
CA LEU A 66 -2.61 -17.24 0.41
C LEU A 66 -2.04 -17.41 -1.01
N ALA A 67 -2.40 -16.53 -1.95
CA ALA A 67 -1.89 -16.57 -3.32
C ALA A 67 -0.38 -16.34 -3.41
N LEU A 68 0.19 -15.57 -2.48
CA LEU A 68 1.62 -15.30 -2.35
C LEU A 68 2.34 -16.31 -1.43
N GLY A 69 1.65 -17.38 -1.02
CA GLY A 69 2.22 -18.46 -0.20
C GLY A 69 2.54 -18.06 1.25
N LEU A 70 1.99 -16.97 1.77
CA LEU A 70 2.20 -16.55 3.16
C LEU A 70 1.31 -17.36 4.12
N ARG A 71 1.80 -17.50 5.35
CA ARG A 71 1.00 -17.95 6.48
C ARG A 71 0.22 -16.76 7.06
N ILE A 72 -1.11 -16.87 7.07
CA ILE A 72 -1.97 -15.90 7.75
C ILE A 72 -1.81 -16.07 9.26
N ASN A 73 -1.62 -14.96 9.99
CA ASN A 73 -1.54 -14.99 11.45
C ASN A 73 -2.96 -14.95 12.04
N GLU A 74 -3.25 -15.85 12.98
CA GLU A 74 -4.54 -15.88 13.70
C GLU A 74 -4.83 -14.56 14.43
N VAL A 75 -3.77 -13.87 14.87
CA VAL A 75 -3.84 -12.58 15.54
C VAL A 75 -2.91 -11.60 14.84
N SER A 76 -3.45 -10.46 14.40
CA SER A 76 -2.69 -9.31 13.91
C SER A 76 -3.18 -8.03 14.58
N ILE A 77 -2.34 -6.99 14.63
CA ILE A 77 -2.62 -5.74 15.36
C ILE A 77 -2.35 -4.54 14.47
N PHE A 78 -3.36 -3.68 14.31
CA PHE A 78 -3.18 -2.35 13.74
C PHE A 78 -2.43 -1.43 14.71
N SER A 79 -1.42 -0.75 14.18
CA SER A 79 -0.49 0.14 14.87
C SER A 79 -0.55 1.53 14.25
N ARG A 80 -0.16 2.56 15.01
CA ARG A 80 -0.07 3.93 14.52
C ARG A 80 1.37 4.26 14.14
N LYS A 81 1.62 4.48 12.85
CA LYS A 81 2.90 4.96 12.31
C LYS A 81 2.84 6.48 12.25
N ASN A 82 3.42 7.15 13.24
CA ASN A 82 3.32 8.61 13.42
C ASN A 82 4.34 9.35 12.54
N TYR A 83 3.86 10.30 11.73
CA TYR A 83 4.68 11.24 10.97
C TYR A 83 3.82 12.41 10.49
N PHE A 84 4.44 13.57 10.27
CA PHE A 84 3.73 14.78 9.84
C PHE A 84 3.95 15.01 8.35
N TYR A 85 2.86 14.95 7.58
CA TYR A 85 2.85 15.35 6.18
C TYR A 85 1.45 15.85 5.78
N PRO A 86 1.30 16.84 4.88
CA PRO A 86 0.01 17.48 4.60
C PRO A 86 -1.09 16.55 4.06
N ASP A 87 -0.72 15.47 3.38
CA ASP A 87 -1.67 14.47 2.86
C ASP A 87 -2.09 13.42 3.91
N LEU A 88 -1.54 13.47 5.12
CA LEU A 88 -1.81 12.54 6.21
C LEU A 88 -2.60 13.22 7.33
N PRO A 89 -3.94 13.22 7.26
CA PRO A 89 -4.78 14.08 8.09
C PRO A 89 -4.71 13.78 9.59
N LYS A 90 -4.37 12.55 9.99
CA LYS A 90 -4.37 12.12 11.39
C LYS A 90 -3.05 12.37 12.12
N GLY A 91 -1.99 12.77 11.40
CA GLY A 91 -0.61 12.78 11.94
C GLY A 91 -0.03 11.38 12.22
N TYR A 92 -0.77 10.33 11.83
CA TYR A 92 -0.32 8.95 11.80
C TYR A 92 -1.07 8.15 10.74
N GLN A 93 -0.41 7.15 10.20
CA GLN A 93 -0.99 6.13 9.33
C GLN A 93 -1.33 4.90 10.17
N ILE A 94 -2.55 4.38 10.02
CA ILE A 94 -2.93 3.10 10.59
C ILE A 94 -2.40 2.00 9.67
N SER A 95 -1.39 1.28 10.13
CA SER A 95 -0.73 0.15 9.43
C SER A 95 -0.58 -1.01 10.41
N GLN A 96 0.28 -1.99 10.16
CA GLN A 96 0.62 -3.03 11.14
C GLN A 96 2.14 -3.13 11.29
N PHE A 97 2.63 -3.26 12.51
CA PHE A 97 4.06 -3.33 12.80
C PHE A 97 4.44 -4.72 13.32
N ASP A 98 4.55 -4.91 14.64
CA ASP A 98 5.08 -6.14 15.25
C ASP A 98 4.24 -7.40 14.99
N ARG A 99 2.91 -7.24 14.82
CA ARG A 99 1.98 -8.34 14.54
C ARG A 99 1.33 -8.16 13.18
N PRO A 100 2.03 -8.50 12.07
CA PRO A 100 1.49 -8.41 10.71
C PRO A 100 0.28 -9.32 10.49
N PHE A 101 -0.51 -8.99 9.48
CA PHE A 101 -1.57 -9.85 8.96
C PHE A 101 -1.07 -11.24 8.53
N SER A 102 0.09 -11.30 7.87
CA SER A 102 0.68 -12.55 7.38
C SER A 102 2.20 -12.44 7.19
N SER A 103 2.89 -13.58 7.23
CA SER A 103 4.35 -13.64 7.13
C SER A 103 4.84 -14.94 6.47
N ASP A 104 6.15 -15.00 6.23
CA ASP A 104 6.88 -16.22 5.86
C ASP A 104 6.47 -16.85 4.53
N GLY A 105 6.24 -16.01 3.51
CA GLY A 105 5.88 -16.46 2.17
C GLY A 105 7.04 -16.86 1.28
N ARG A 106 6.71 -17.67 0.27
CA ARG A 106 7.60 -18.08 -0.81
C ARG A 106 6.82 -18.03 -2.12
N LEU A 107 7.35 -17.30 -3.09
CA LEU A 107 6.77 -17.14 -4.41
C LEU A 107 7.77 -17.65 -5.44
N GLU A 108 7.35 -18.60 -6.27
CA GLU A 108 8.12 -19.01 -7.44
C GLU A 108 7.78 -18.08 -8.61
N ILE A 109 8.81 -17.49 -9.22
CA ILE A 109 8.69 -16.74 -10.47
C ILE A 109 9.57 -17.35 -11.54
N LEU A 110 9.22 -17.12 -12.81
CA LEU A 110 10.12 -17.44 -13.92
C LEU A 110 11.06 -16.27 -14.17
N THR A 111 12.35 -16.54 -14.16
CA THR A 111 13.41 -15.60 -14.54
C THR A 111 14.22 -16.17 -15.68
N ALA A 112 14.90 -15.31 -16.43
CA ALA A 112 15.70 -15.72 -17.59
C ALA A 112 17.01 -14.94 -17.59
N GLU A 113 18.06 -15.58 -18.06
CA GLU A 113 19.26 -14.85 -18.42
C GLU A 113 18.97 -13.97 -19.63
N ARG A 114 19.63 -12.82 -19.71
CA ARG A 114 19.49 -11.92 -20.85
C ARG A 114 20.77 -11.94 -21.66
N ASP A 115 20.63 -12.03 -22.98
CA ASP A 115 21.77 -11.85 -23.88
C ASP A 115 22.20 -10.37 -23.95
N GLU A 116 23.26 -10.08 -24.70
CA GLU A 116 23.80 -8.73 -24.84
C GLU A 116 22.80 -7.73 -25.45
N GLY A 117 21.80 -8.23 -26.20
CA GLY A 117 20.70 -7.43 -26.74
C GLY A 117 19.51 -7.29 -25.79
N GLY A 118 19.59 -7.85 -24.58
CA GLY A 118 18.53 -7.81 -23.58
C GLY A 118 17.42 -8.85 -23.78
N HIS A 119 17.54 -9.77 -24.74
CA HIS A 119 16.53 -10.80 -24.97
C HIS A 119 16.64 -11.91 -23.93
N ALA A 120 15.50 -12.32 -23.38
CA ALA A 120 15.42 -13.41 -22.42
C ALA A 120 15.80 -14.75 -23.09
N ARG A 121 16.68 -15.51 -22.44
CA ARG A 121 17.13 -16.86 -22.78
C ARG A 121 17.05 -17.73 -21.51
N ASP A 122 16.79 -19.02 -21.71
CA ASP A 122 16.87 -20.04 -20.65
C ASP A 122 16.06 -19.70 -19.39
N TRP A 123 14.73 -19.67 -19.56
CA TRP A 123 13.80 -19.48 -18.44
C TRP A 123 13.97 -20.57 -17.39
N ARG A 124 14.05 -20.15 -16.13
CA ARG A 124 14.18 -21.01 -14.96
C ARG A 124 13.32 -20.49 -13.81
N PRO A 125 12.79 -21.39 -12.96
CA PRO A 125 12.14 -20.98 -11.73
C PRO A 125 13.16 -20.36 -10.77
N MET A 126 12.72 -19.32 -10.07
CA MET A 126 13.44 -18.69 -8.97
C MET A 126 12.47 -18.47 -7.83
N GLU A 127 12.80 -18.98 -6.65
CA GLU A 127 12.05 -18.70 -5.43
C GLU A 127 12.45 -17.32 -4.88
N ILE A 128 11.45 -16.49 -4.60
CA ILE A 128 11.58 -15.24 -3.88
C ILE A 128 10.84 -15.35 -2.56
N ARG A 129 11.50 -14.96 -1.48
CA ARG A 129 10.87 -14.89 -0.15
C ARG A 129 10.02 -13.62 -0.03
N VAL A 130 8.80 -13.78 0.47
CA VAL A 130 7.94 -12.66 0.88
C VAL A 130 7.96 -12.58 2.39
N THR A 131 8.65 -11.58 2.95
CA THR A 131 8.81 -11.44 4.40
C THR A 131 7.45 -11.30 5.10
N ARG A 132 6.58 -10.42 4.58
CA ARG A 132 5.27 -10.14 5.16
C ARG A 132 4.33 -9.49 4.16
N LEU A 133 3.04 -9.62 4.45
CA LEU A 133 1.99 -8.77 3.92
C LEU A 133 1.17 -8.27 5.11
N HIS A 134 0.90 -6.96 5.11
CA HIS A 134 0.07 -6.33 6.12
C HIS A 134 -0.93 -5.37 5.47
N LEU A 135 -1.96 -5.01 6.23
CA LEU A 135 -2.97 -4.04 5.80
C LEU A 135 -2.61 -2.65 6.35
N GLU A 136 -2.82 -1.63 5.54
CA GLU A 136 -2.67 -0.24 5.93
C GLU A 136 -3.67 0.64 5.17
N GLU A 137 -3.84 1.86 5.64
CA GLU A 137 -4.54 2.91 4.89
C GLU A 137 -3.58 3.74 4.04
N ASP A 138 -4.05 4.26 2.91
CA ASP A 138 -3.28 5.20 2.10
C ASP A 138 -3.40 6.66 2.58
N ALA A 139 -2.42 7.50 2.20
CA ALA A 139 -2.45 8.94 2.37
C ALA A 139 -3.20 9.63 1.21
N GLY A 140 -3.42 10.94 1.34
CA GLY A 140 -3.98 11.78 0.27
C GLY A 140 -3.01 12.02 -0.88
N LYS A 141 -3.29 13.05 -1.68
CA LYS A 141 -2.43 13.49 -2.79
C LYS A 141 -2.11 14.96 -2.64
N ASN A 142 -0.83 15.30 -2.79
CA ASN A 142 -0.38 16.68 -2.94
C ASN A 142 -0.27 17.04 -4.43
N VAL A 143 -0.69 18.25 -4.76
CA VAL A 143 -0.59 18.83 -6.10
C VAL A 143 0.21 20.12 -6.02
N HIS A 144 1.33 20.14 -6.75
CA HIS A 144 2.30 21.24 -6.79
C HIS A 144 2.41 21.89 -8.18
N GLU A 145 1.53 21.53 -9.11
CA GLU A 145 1.49 22.05 -10.48
C GLU A 145 0.06 22.03 -11.02
N GLY A 146 -0.19 22.81 -12.08
CA GLY A 146 -1.50 22.82 -12.78
C GLY A 146 -2.64 23.53 -12.06
N LEU A 147 -2.37 24.17 -10.91
CA LEU A 147 -3.32 24.99 -10.14
C LEU A 147 -2.76 26.41 -9.93
N PRO A 148 -3.59 27.41 -9.56
CA PRO A 148 -3.11 28.76 -9.27
C PRO A 148 -2.06 28.77 -8.16
N GLU A 149 -1.08 29.68 -8.21
CA GLU A 149 -0.11 29.92 -7.12
C GLU A 149 0.65 28.68 -6.58
N THR A 150 0.84 27.63 -7.40
CA THR A 150 1.55 26.42 -6.96
C THR A 150 3.05 26.62 -6.73
N ASN A 151 3.60 27.78 -7.14
CA ASN A 151 4.93 28.23 -6.75
C ASN A 151 5.02 28.66 -5.27
N ARG A 152 3.88 28.83 -4.59
CA ARG A 152 3.79 29.28 -3.18
C ARG A 152 3.03 28.30 -2.31
N TYR A 153 2.06 27.57 -2.88
CA TYR A 153 1.17 26.68 -2.14
C TYR A 153 1.15 25.26 -2.71
N SER A 154 0.77 24.32 -1.86
CA SER A 154 0.48 22.94 -2.24
C SER A 154 -1.01 22.68 -2.01
N TYR A 155 -1.67 22.08 -2.99
CA TYR A 155 -3.08 21.73 -2.89
C TYR A 155 -3.21 20.28 -2.44
N ILE A 156 -4.13 20.03 -1.50
CA ILE A 156 -4.30 18.73 -0.86
C ILE A 156 -5.65 18.14 -1.25
N ASP A 157 -5.63 16.96 -1.86
CA ASP A 157 -6.81 16.15 -2.13
C ASP A 157 -6.78 14.89 -1.25
N LEU A 158 -7.75 14.79 -0.35
CA LEU A 158 -7.91 13.69 0.61
C LEU A 158 -8.91 12.62 0.14
N ASN A 159 -9.33 12.64 -1.13
CA ASN A 159 -10.12 11.55 -1.72
C ASN A 159 -9.46 10.19 -1.54
N ARG A 160 -8.13 10.11 -1.69
CA ARG A 160 -7.37 8.87 -1.53
C ARG A 160 -7.06 8.51 -0.07
N ALA A 161 -7.03 9.49 0.83
CA ALA A 161 -6.73 9.24 2.24
C ALA A 161 -7.73 8.26 2.85
N GLY A 162 -7.22 7.17 3.43
CA GLY A 162 -8.04 6.10 3.99
C GLY A 162 -8.41 4.97 3.02
N THR A 163 -7.93 4.99 1.77
CA THR A 163 -8.14 3.87 0.83
C THR A 163 -7.48 2.60 1.34
#